data_AF-A0A3M7P8Q5-F1
#
_entry.id   AF-A0A3M7P8Q5-F1
#
_cell.length_a   1.000
_cell.length_b   1.000
_cell.length_c   1.000
_cell.angle_alpha   90.00
_cell.angle_beta   90.00
_cell.angle_gamma   90.00
#
_symmetry.space_group_name_H-M   'P 1'
#
loop_
_entity.id
_entity.type
_entity.pdbx_description
1 polymer ?
#
loop_
_entity_poly.entity_id
_entity_poly.type
_entity_poly.pdbx_seq_one_letter_code
_entity_poly.pdbx_strand_id
1 'polypeptide(L)'
;MWGAYLLNTNLKSNCIDQKLEAIRHLGLLQVGDGSTIYTLGKILENVEEDELIRYETAKSLILLGFWDCFLIDYLIEKLKTTSDEIKVEILACIIRGKYCTVLEDLEQFKKFISTLEELIDARNLELAQKACLCIGQLGVKHSEKAINKLVRIYEHGKDEEKKSLCLESLVRLFGKKDTKIIKFVIKAVHYAKHWTARISAAKLLSHIGANILSINSLYDDAYRLLLDRLSSDPIREVRLAIGESIKDLQMFDMAFSSIIKNLEHTDEEFRARSVISIEMLGVRKKKVIQNLIDMLELDSSEFVRTTVLKTLGNLAPNNPKVIQAFNNLEKSSKIYKIMMRMNEKSY
;
A
#
# COMPACT_ATOMS: atom_id res chain seq x y z
N MET A 1 -16.50 -6.22 -20.96
CA MET A 1 -16.73 -5.37 -22.14
C MET A 1 -18.18 -4.89 -22.25
N TRP A 2 -19.18 -5.77 -22.14
CA TRP A 2 -20.61 -5.39 -22.19
C TRP A 2 -21.07 -4.41 -21.08
N GLY A 3 -20.57 -4.55 -19.85
CA GLY A 3 -20.94 -3.65 -18.74
C GLY A 3 -20.53 -2.19 -18.95
N ALA A 4 -19.32 -1.93 -19.48
CA ALA A 4 -18.85 -0.57 -19.73
C ALA A 4 -19.63 0.12 -20.87
N TYR A 5 -20.01 -0.65 -21.89
CA TYR A 5 -20.84 -0.16 -23.00
C TYR A 5 -22.24 0.25 -22.50
N LEU A 6 -22.87 -0.58 -21.67
CA LEU A 6 -24.19 -0.32 -21.10
C LEU A 6 -24.19 0.93 -20.20
N LEU A 7 -23.13 1.14 -19.42
CA LEU A 7 -22.98 2.35 -18.60
C LEU A 7 -22.86 3.62 -19.47
N ASN A 8 -22.10 3.55 -20.57
CA ASN A 8 -21.98 4.67 -21.52
C ASN A 8 -23.28 4.98 -22.28
N THR A 9 -24.12 3.98 -22.55
CA THR A 9 -25.45 4.21 -23.13
C THR A 9 -26.41 4.84 -22.12
N ASN A 10 -26.38 4.39 -20.86
CA ASN A 10 -27.26 4.88 -19.80
C ASN A 10 -26.91 6.32 -19.36
N LEU A 11 -25.65 6.74 -19.54
CA LEU A 11 -25.22 8.14 -19.38
C LEU A 11 -26.03 9.15 -20.23
N LYS A 12 -26.57 8.70 -21.38
CA LYS A 12 -27.39 9.51 -22.29
C LYS A 12 -28.89 9.28 -22.10
N SER A 13 -29.29 8.51 -21.09
CA SER A 13 -30.70 8.24 -20.82
C SER A 13 -31.42 9.49 -20.32
N ASN A 14 -32.68 9.66 -20.75
CA ASN A 14 -33.57 10.68 -20.20
C ASN A 14 -34.12 10.30 -18.82
N CYS A 15 -33.95 9.03 -18.41
CA CYS A 15 -34.31 8.58 -17.06
C CYS A 15 -33.23 8.99 -16.06
N ILE A 16 -33.61 9.84 -15.09
CA ILE A 16 -32.72 10.36 -14.05
C ILE A 16 -32.05 9.21 -13.28
N ASP A 17 -32.82 8.22 -12.83
CA ASP A 17 -32.30 7.10 -12.05
C ASP A 17 -31.25 6.29 -12.82
N GLN A 18 -31.53 5.97 -14.09
CA GLN A 18 -30.59 5.24 -14.95
C GLN A 18 -29.32 6.04 -15.22
N LYS A 19 -29.45 7.35 -15.46
CA LYS A 19 -28.30 8.24 -15.68
C LYS A 19 -27.44 8.29 -14.41
N LEU A 20 -28.07 8.41 -13.24
CA LEU A 20 -27.44 8.55 -11.95
C LEU A 20 -26.72 7.27 -11.51
N GLU A 21 -27.35 6.10 -11.66
CA GLU A 21 -26.69 4.81 -11.45
C GLU A 21 -25.49 4.61 -12.38
N ALA A 22 -25.64 4.98 -13.66
CA ALA A 22 -24.55 4.87 -14.61
C ALA A 22 -23.34 5.71 -14.18
N ILE A 23 -23.56 6.97 -13.79
CA ILE A 23 -22.52 7.87 -13.29
C ILE A 23 -21.80 7.24 -12.08
N ARG A 24 -22.55 6.84 -11.05
CA ARG A 24 -21.99 6.23 -9.83
C ARG A 24 -21.12 5.01 -10.15
N HIS A 25 -21.61 4.11 -11.00
CA HIS A 25 -20.88 2.90 -11.36
C HIS A 25 -19.62 3.17 -12.17
N LEU A 26 -19.63 4.16 -13.07
CA LEU A 26 -18.43 4.56 -13.82
C LEU A 26 -17.33 5.05 -12.88
N GLY A 27 -17.69 5.89 -11.89
CA GLY A 27 -16.78 6.36 -10.85
C GLY A 27 -16.24 5.23 -9.97
N LEU A 28 -17.13 4.42 -9.40
CA LEU A 28 -16.76 3.36 -8.45
C LEU A 28 -15.93 2.24 -9.10
N LEU A 29 -16.27 1.85 -10.33
CA LEU A 29 -15.50 0.86 -11.08
C LEU A 29 -14.24 1.48 -11.70
N GLN A 30 -14.12 2.81 -11.70
CA GLN A 30 -13.06 3.59 -12.31
C GLN A 30 -12.85 3.23 -13.80
N VAL A 31 -13.97 3.02 -14.50
CA VAL A 31 -14.03 2.66 -15.91
C VAL A 31 -14.57 3.85 -16.70
N GLY A 32 -13.81 4.30 -17.69
CA GLY A 32 -14.22 5.36 -18.60
C GLY A 32 -13.13 5.61 -19.63
N ASP A 33 -13.54 5.81 -20.89
CA ASP A 33 -12.63 6.28 -21.92
C ASP A 33 -12.72 7.82 -22.03
N GLY A 34 -11.96 8.42 -22.95
CA GLY A 34 -12.00 9.87 -23.16
C GLY A 34 -13.40 10.40 -23.52
N SER A 35 -14.25 9.58 -24.14
CA SER A 35 -15.63 9.97 -24.48
C SER A 35 -16.55 9.98 -23.25
N THR A 36 -16.38 9.02 -22.34
CA THR A 36 -17.06 8.99 -21.04
C THR A 36 -16.69 10.24 -20.24
N ILE A 37 -15.39 10.55 -20.14
CA ILE A 37 -14.89 11.71 -19.40
C ILE A 37 -15.44 13.01 -19.99
N TYR A 38 -15.42 13.15 -21.31
CA TYR A 38 -15.99 14.32 -21.99
C TYR A 38 -17.49 14.50 -21.70
N THR A 39 -18.25 13.40 -21.72
CA THR A 39 -19.69 13.42 -21.43
C THR A 39 -19.96 13.84 -19.99
N LEU A 40 -19.23 13.28 -19.03
CA LEU A 40 -19.32 13.67 -17.62
C LEU A 40 -18.94 15.14 -17.41
N GLY A 41 -17.89 15.63 -18.08
CA GLY A 41 -17.52 17.05 -18.03
C GLY A 41 -18.65 17.96 -18.52
N LYS A 42 -19.33 17.59 -19.62
CA LYS A 42 -20.48 18.35 -20.15
C LYS A 42 -21.70 18.33 -19.21
N ILE A 43 -21.95 17.22 -18.52
CA ILE A 43 -23.00 17.14 -17.51
C ILE A 43 -22.69 18.08 -16.34
N LEU A 44 -21.43 18.15 -15.89
CA LEU A 44 -21.04 19.02 -14.78
C LEU A 44 -21.11 20.52 -15.14
N GLU A 45 -20.72 20.86 -16.37
CA GLU A 45 -20.78 22.20 -16.94
C GLU A 45 -22.23 22.72 -17.06
N ASN A 46 -23.20 21.82 -17.27
CA ASN A 46 -24.61 22.19 -17.39
C ASN A 46 -25.20 22.64 -16.05
N VAL A 47 -25.32 23.95 -15.84
CA VAL A 47 -25.86 24.56 -14.62
C VAL A 47 -27.36 24.25 -14.42
N GLU A 48 -28.09 23.91 -15.48
CA GLU A 48 -29.52 23.57 -15.44
C GLU A 48 -29.78 22.09 -15.10
N GLU A 49 -28.73 21.25 -15.07
CA GLU A 49 -28.87 19.84 -14.69
C GLU A 49 -29.18 19.70 -13.19
N ASP A 50 -29.87 18.62 -12.83
CA ASP A 50 -30.16 18.28 -11.44
C ASP A 50 -28.89 18.28 -10.57
N GLU A 51 -28.96 18.98 -9.44
CA GLU A 51 -27.84 19.15 -8.53
C GLU A 51 -27.28 17.81 -8.00
N LEU A 52 -28.13 16.81 -7.81
CA LEU A 52 -27.70 15.47 -7.41
C LEU A 52 -26.91 14.78 -8.54
N ILE A 53 -27.34 14.96 -9.80
CA ILE A 53 -26.60 14.46 -10.96
C ILE A 53 -25.23 15.14 -11.05
N ARG A 54 -25.17 16.47 -10.89
CA ARG A 54 -23.91 17.22 -10.90
C ARG A 54 -22.98 16.78 -9.77
N TYR A 55 -23.51 16.57 -8.57
CA TYR A 55 -22.76 16.08 -7.41
C TYR A 55 -22.14 14.69 -7.64
N GLU A 56 -22.92 13.72 -8.11
CA GLU A 56 -22.40 12.37 -8.39
C GLU A 56 -21.46 12.35 -9.61
N THR A 57 -21.68 13.26 -10.56
CA THR A 57 -20.78 13.46 -11.70
C THR A 57 -19.42 13.95 -11.23
N ALA A 58 -19.38 14.95 -10.34
CA ALA A 58 -18.14 15.45 -9.75
C ALA A 58 -17.38 14.35 -9.00
N LYS A 59 -18.07 13.55 -8.16
CA LYS A 59 -17.48 12.40 -7.47
C LYS A 59 -16.90 11.38 -8.46
N SER A 60 -17.60 11.11 -9.56
CA SER A 60 -17.16 10.15 -10.56
C SER A 60 -15.92 10.63 -11.32
N LEU A 61 -15.86 11.92 -11.67
CA LEU A 61 -14.67 12.53 -12.28
C LEU A 61 -13.44 12.47 -11.37
N ILE A 62 -13.61 12.75 -10.07
CA ILE A 62 -12.55 12.59 -9.05
C ILE A 62 -12.03 11.15 -9.02
N LEU A 63 -12.94 10.16 -8.98
CA LEU A 63 -12.56 8.74 -8.93
C LEU A 63 -11.86 8.27 -10.22
N LEU A 64 -12.23 8.84 -11.36
CA LEU A 64 -11.56 8.60 -12.64
C LEU A 64 -10.21 9.32 -12.76
N GLY A 65 -9.93 10.29 -11.89
CA GLY A 65 -8.69 11.08 -11.88
C GLY A 65 -8.69 12.24 -12.87
N PHE A 66 -9.86 12.68 -13.32
CA PHE A 66 -9.99 13.82 -14.23
C PHE A 66 -10.28 15.10 -13.46
N TRP A 67 -9.41 16.09 -13.63
CA TRP A 67 -9.48 17.36 -12.93
C TRP A 67 -9.41 18.51 -13.94
N ASP A 68 -10.56 19.10 -14.26
CA ASP A 68 -10.66 20.30 -15.10
C ASP A 68 -11.08 21.53 -14.28
N CYS A 69 -11.07 22.71 -14.90
CA CYS A 69 -11.44 23.95 -14.22
C CYS A 69 -12.87 23.91 -13.69
N PHE A 70 -13.82 23.32 -14.43
CA PHE A 70 -15.22 23.22 -14.02
C PHE A 70 -15.40 22.37 -12.76
N LEU A 71 -14.72 21.22 -12.68
CA LEU A 71 -14.72 20.40 -11.48
C LEU A 71 -14.13 21.16 -10.30
N ILE A 72 -13.00 21.83 -10.49
CA ILE A 72 -12.34 22.56 -9.41
C ILE A 72 -13.23 23.70 -8.90
N ASP A 73 -13.82 24.49 -9.80
CA ASP A 73 -14.72 25.59 -9.44
C ASP A 73 -15.97 25.07 -8.72
N TYR A 74 -16.55 23.96 -9.19
CA TYR A 74 -17.67 23.28 -8.52
C TYR A 74 -17.29 22.82 -7.11
N LEU A 75 -16.11 22.21 -6.93
CA LEU A 75 -15.64 21.77 -5.62
C LEU A 75 -15.39 22.95 -4.67
N ILE A 76 -14.81 24.05 -5.15
CA ILE A 76 -14.64 25.27 -4.35
C ILE A 76 -15.99 25.80 -3.87
N GLU A 77 -16.97 25.87 -4.77
CA GLU A 77 -18.33 26.31 -4.42
C GLU A 77 -18.92 25.42 -3.32
N LYS A 78 -18.93 24.10 -3.51
CA LYS A 78 -19.50 23.16 -2.53
C LYS A 78 -18.78 23.18 -1.19
N LEU A 79 -17.46 23.29 -1.18
CA LEU A 79 -16.70 23.37 0.07
C LEU A 79 -16.99 24.66 0.87
N LYS A 80 -17.47 25.71 0.21
CA LYS A 80 -17.83 26.98 0.86
C LYS A 80 -19.29 27.03 1.31
N THR A 81 -20.22 26.47 0.53
CA THR A 81 -21.66 26.68 0.73
C THR A 81 -22.36 25.56 1.51
N THR A 82 -21.80 24.35 1.57
CA THR A 82 -22.47 23.17 2.13
C THR A 82 -22.19 22.95 3.62
N SER A 83 -22.89 21.98 4.23
CA SER A 83 -22.65 21.53 5.61
C SER A 83 -21.32 20.78 5.75
N ASP A 84 -20.78 20.72 6.97
CA ASP A 84 -19.55 19.98 7.26
C ASP A 84 -19.61 18.49 6.85
N GLU A 85 -20.80 17.88 6.93
CA GLU A 85 -21.02 16.48 6.55
C GLU A 85 -20.74 16.25 5.06
N ILE A 86 -21.29 17.12 4.20
CA ILE A 86 -21.08 17.06 2.75
C ILE A 86 -19.61 17.37 2.42
N LYS A 87 -19.00 18.35 3.10
CA LYS A 87 -17.56 18.63 2.93
C LYS A 87 -16.71 17.42 3.26
N VAL A 88 -16.98 16.75 4.37
CA VAL A 88 -16.27 15.52 4.75
C VAL A 88 -16.43 14.43 3.70
N GLU A 89 -17.63 14.26 3.13
CA GLU A 89 -17.86 13.29 2.04
C GLU A 89 -17.05 13.63 0.79
N ILE A 90 -17.08 14.88 0.34
CA ILE A 90 -16.30 15.37 -0.82
C ILE A 90 -14.82 15.11 -0.60
N LEU A 91 -14.27 15.52 0.54
CA LEU A 91 -12.86 15.32 0.85
C LEU A 91 -12.51 13.82 0.95
N ALA A 92 -13.41 13.00 1.49
CA ALA A 92 -13.23 11.55 1.52
C ALA A 92 -13.29 10.92 0.11
N CYS A 93 -14.03 11.51 -0.83
CA CYS A 93 -14.01 11.11 -2.24
C CYS A 93 -12.66 11.44 -2.88
N ILE A 94 -12.13 12.65 -2.66
CA ILE A 94 -10.82 13.09 -3.16
C ILE A 94 -9.70 12.19 -2.67
N ILE A 95 -9.69 11.84 -1.38
CA ILE A 95 -8.68 10.94 -0.79
C ILE A 95 -8.68 9.56 -1.47
N ARG A 96 -9.86 9.05 -1.87
CA ARG A 96 -10.01 7.76 -2.56
C ARG A 96 -9.82 7.84 -4.08
N GLY A 97 -9.80 9.04 -4.64
CA GLY A 97 -9.70 9.27 -6.07
C GLY A 97 -8.38 8.78 -6.66
N LYS A 98 -8.41 8.49 -7.97
CA LYS A 98 -7.19 8.27 -8.75
C LYS A 98 -6.30 9.52 -8.73
N TYR A 99 -5.02 9.32 -9.03
CA TYR A 99 -4.02 10.39 -9.03
C TYR A 99 -4.50 11.62 -9.77
N CYS A 100 -4.46 12.77 -9.10
CA CYS A 100 -4.57 14.07 -9.75
C CYS A 100 -3.27 14.29 -10.54
N THR A 101 -3.37 14.37 -11.87
CA THR A 101 -2.25 14.80 -12.71
C THR A 101 -1.93 16.26 -12.42
N VAL A 102 -0.65 16.63 -12.37
CA VAL A 102 -0.15 17.94 -11.94
C VAL A 102 -0.94 19.10 -12.57
N LEU A 103 -1.69 19.83 -11.74
CA LEU A 103 -2.44 21.05 -12.09
C LEU A 103 -1.85 22.31 -11.44
N GLU A 104 -0.62 22.25 -10.97
CA GLU A 104 0.00 23.32 -10.14
C GLU A 104 -0.03 24.71 -10.81
N ASP A 105 -0.05 24.76 -12.15
CA ASP A 105 -0.10 25.99 -12.92
C ASP A 105 -1.51 26.60 -13.05
N LEU A 106 -2.57 25.84 -12.76
CA LEU A 106 -3.94 26.33 -12.86
C LEU A 106 -4.29 27.25 -11.68
N GLU A 107 -4.74 28.46 -11.99
CA GLU A 107 -5.15 29.45 -10.98
C GLU A 107 -6.32 28.95 -10.13
N GLN A 108 -7.27 28.22 -10.73
CA GLN A 108 -8.37 27.55 -10.03
C GLN A 108 -7.83 26.55 -9.01
N PHE A 109 -6.78 25.80 -9.37
CA PHE A 109 -6.19 24.82 -8.47
C PHE A 109 -5.54 25.50 -7.26
N LYS A 110 -4.84 26.64 -7.46
CA LYS A 110 -4.30 27.44 -6.34
C LYS A 110 -5.41 27.94 -5.40
N LYS A 111 -6.53 28.43 -5.95
CA LYS A 111 -7.71 28.82 -5.16
C LYS A 111 -8.33 27.65 -4.40
N PHE A 112 -8.34 26.47 -5.01
CA PHE A 112 -8.79 25.24 -4.36
C PHE A 112 -7.89 24.85 -3.19
N ILE A 113 -6.57 24.90 -3.36
CA ILE A 113 -5.63 24.66 -2.27
C ILE A 113 -5.84 25.67 -1.13
N SER A 114 -6.00 26.97 -1.43
CA SER A 114 -6.31 27.98 -0.41
C SER A 114 -7.59 27.66 0.35
N THR A 115 -8.63 27.17 -0.36
CA THR A 115 -9.89 26.76 0.27
C THR A 115 -9.68 25.55 1.20
N LEU A 116 -8.86 24.58 0.79
CA LEU A 116 -8.50 23.44 1.65
C LEU A 116 -7.70 23.89 2.88
N GLU A 117 -6.79 24.85 2.74
CA GLU A 117 -5.99 25.39 3.85
C GLU A 117 -6.85 26.12 4.89
N GLU A 118 -7.88 26.85 4.47
CA GLU A 118 -8.88 27.43 5.37
C GLU A 118 -9.62 26.35 6.17
N LEU A 119 -9.94 25.22 5.54
CA LEU A 119 -10.61 24.10 6.21
C LEU A 119 -9.72 23.38 7.23
N ILE A 120 -8.38 23.48 7.15
CA ILE A 120 -7.47 22.94 8.18
C ILE A 120 -7.67 23.64 9.53
N ASP A 121 -8.03 24.91 9.49
CA ASP A 121 -8.27 25.76 10.67
C ASP A 121 -9.73 25.67 11.17
N ALA A 122 -10.56 24.81 10.54
CA ALA A 122 -11.94 24.58 10.96
C ALA A 122 -12.01 24.00 12.38
N ARG A 123 -13.08 24.37 13.12
CA ARG A 123 -13.36 23.83 14.47
C ARG A 123 -13.62 22.32 14.44
N ASN A 124 -14.19 21.83 13.34
CA ASN A 124 -14.46 20.42 13.15
C ASN A 124 -13.14 19.66 12.88
N LEU A 125 -12.74 18.85 13.85
CA LEU A 125 -11.47 18.11 13.79
C LEU A 125 -11.44 17.10 12.65
N GLU A 126 -12.55 16.45 12.33
CA GLU A 126 -12.62 15.48 11.23
C GLU A 126 -12.46 16.20 9.89
N LEU A 127 -13.18 17.30 9.70
CA LEU A 127 -13.08 18.13 8.50
C LEU A 127 -11.64 18.63 8.29
N ALA A 128 -11.03 19.19 9.33
CA ALA A 128 -9.65 19.66 9.29
C ALA A 128 -8.65 18.54 8.94
N GLN A 129 -8.86 17.33 9.49
CA GLN A 129 -8.04 16.15 9.18
C GLN A 129 -8.19 15.73 7.72
N LYS A 130 -9.43 15.66 7.22
CA LYS A 130 -9.72 15.29 5.82
C LYS A 130 -9.14 16.31 4.85
N ALA A 131 -9.19 17.59 5.17
CA ALA A 131 -8.58 18.65 4.35
C ALA A 131 -7.06 18.48 4.24
N CYS A 132 -6.38 18.18 5.37
CA CYS A 132 -4.95 17.89 5.37
C CYS A 132 -4.60 16.67 4.52
N LEU A 133 -5.37 15.58 4.64
CA LEU A 133 -5.17 14.37 3.84
C LEU A 133 -5.40 14.62 2.34
N CYS A 134 -6.37 15.47 1.97
CA CYS A 134 -6.59 15.88 0.59
C CYS A 134 -5.39 16.61 0.01
N ILE A 135 -4.84 17.59 0.74
CA ILE A 135 -3.62 18.30 0.32
C ILE A 135 -2.47 17.31 0.11
N GLY A 136 -2.34 16.32 1.01
CA GLY A 136 -1.37 15.24 0.88
C GLY A 136 -1.59 14.33 -0.33
N GLN A 137 -2.85 13.98 -0.62
CA GLN A 137 -3.24 13.19 -1.78
C GLN A 137 -2.92 13.91 -3.10
N LEU A 138 -3.15 15.23 -3.13
CA LEU A 138 -2.90 16.11 -4.27
C LEU A 138 -1.41 16.41 -4.47
N GLY A 139 -0.54 16.05 -3.51
CA GLY A 139 0.91 16.20 -3.64
C GLY A 139 1.42 17.63 -3.53
N VAL A 140 0.67 18.53 -2.89
CA VAL A 140 1.02 19.96 -2.78
C VAL A 140 2.18 20.16 -1.81
N LYS A 141 3.41 20.26 -2.34
CA LYS A 141 4.65 20.21 -1.54
C LYS A 141 4.87 21.40 -0.59
N HIS A 142 4.11 22.49 -0.76
CA HIS A 142 4.39 23.78 -0.10
C HIS A 142 3.47 24.11 1.09
N SER A 143 2.49 23.26 1.42
CA SER A 143 1.58 23.55 2.54
C SER A 143 2.19 23.15 3.89
N GLU A 144 2.93 24.07 4.52
CA GLU A 144 3.51 23.86 5.86
C GLU A 144 2.44 23.57 6.93
N LYS A 145 1.25 24.18 6.79
CA LYS A 145 0.12 23.94 7.70
C LYS A 145 -0.32 22.47 7.67
N ALA A 146 -0.57 21.94 6.47
CA ALA A 146 -1.00 20.55 6.29
C ALA A 146 0.07 19.58 6.80
N ILE A 147 1.33 19.85 6.47
CA ILE A 147 2.49 19.09 6.94
C ILE A 147 2.53 19.00 8.47
N ASN A 148 2.50 20.15 9.16
CA ASN A 148 2.60 20.20 10.61
C ASN A 148 1.43 19.49 11.29
N LYS A 149 0.22 19.61 10.71
CA LYS A 149 -0.96 18.90 11.21
C LYS A 149 -0.84 17.39 11.00
N LEU A 150 -0.41 16.93 9.83
CA LEU A 150 -0.22 15.50 9.53
C LEU A 150 0.84 14.87 10.44
N VAL A 151 1.96 15.55 10.69
CA VAL A 151 3.00 15.09 11.64
C VAL A 151 2.42 14.95 13.04
N ARG A 152 1.65 15.94 13.52
CA ARG A 152 0.98 15.87 14.84
C ARG A 152 -0.03 14.73 14.93
N ILE A 153 -0.83 14.50 13.87
CA ILE A 153 -1.78 13.39 13.81
C ILE A 153 -1.02 12.05 13.84
N TYR A 154 0.11 11.94 13.15
CA TYR A 154 0.90 10.72 13.17
C TYR A 154 1.55 10.46 14.54
N GLU A 155 2.14 11.48 15.16
CA GLU A 155 2.85 11.37 16.45
C GLU A 155 1.91 11.14 17.64
N HIS A 156 0.73 11.78 17.65
CA HIS A 156 -0.19 11.78 18.79
C HIS A 156 -1.52 11.08 18.53
N GLY A 157 -1.78 10.64 17.29
CA GLY A 157 -3.00 9.94 16.92
C GLY A 157 -3.09 8.57 17.59
N LYS A 158 -4.31 8.20 18.01
CA LYS A 158 -4.60 6.85 18.54
C LYS A 158 -5.07 5.88 17.46
N ASP A 159 -5.58 6.42 16.36
CA ASP A 159 -6.18 5.67 15.25
C ASP A 159 -5.09 5.28 14.23
N GLU A 160 -4.80 3.98 14.15
CA GLU A 160 -3.71 3.47 13.32
C GLU A 160 -4.00 3.52 11.82
N GLU A 161 -5.28 3.44 11.43
CA GLU A 161 -5.69 3.61 10.03
C GLU A 161 -5.42 5.06 9.60
N LYS A 162 -5.81 6.02 10.44
CA LYS A 162 -5.49 7.44 10.22
C LYS A 162 -4.00 7.70 10.20
N LYS A 163 -3.22 7.07 11.08
CA LYS A 163 -1.75 7.19 11.06
C LYS A 163 -1.14 6.66 9.77
N SER A 164 -1.64 5.53 9.26
CA SER A 164 -1.18 4.94 8.00
C SER A 164 -1.46 5.89 6.84
N LEU A 165 -2.67 6.44 6.74
CA LEU A 165 -3.03 7.44 5.74
C LEU A 165 -2.19 8.72 5.86
N CYS A 166 -1.97 9.22 7.07
CA CYS A 166 -1.11 10.39 7.29
C CYS A 166 0.32 10.14 6.83
N LEU A 167 0.87 8.96 7.12
CA LEU A 167 2.21 8.60 6.71
C LEU A 167 2.33 8.48 5.18
N GLU A 168 1.33 7.89 4.52
CA GLU A 168 1.25 7.87 3.05
C GLU A 168 1.21 9.29 2.46
N SER A 169 0.37 10.18 3.01
CA SER A 169 0.31 11.58 2.61
C SER A 169 1.64 12.32 2.84
N LEU A 170 2.31 12.10 3.97
CA LEU A 170 3.60 12.74 4.28
C LEU A 170 4.70 12.32 3.30
N VAL A 171 4.80 11.03 2.97
CA VAL A 171 5.77 10.53 1.96
C VAL A 171 5.51 11.16 0.59
N ARG A 172 4.24 11.38 0.23
CA ARG A 172 3.88 12.05 -1.03
C ARG A 172 4.26 13.53 -1.04
N LEU A 173 4.02 14.25 0.06
CA LEU A 173 4.28 15.69 0.18
C LEU A 173 5.77 16.04 0.14
N PHE A 174 6.59 15.34 0.93
CA PHE A 174 8.00 15.68 1.08
C PHE A 174 8.91 15.04 0.04
N GLY A 175 8.35 14.13 -0.76
CA GLY A 175 9.15 13.26 -1.61
C GLY A 175 10.17 12.45 -0.80
N LYS A 176 11.04 11.77 -1.52
CA LYS A 176 11.83 10.63 -1.04
C LYS A 176 13.06 11.01 -0.17
N LYS A 177 13.15 12.25 0.34
CA LYS A 177 14.38 12.80 0.94
C LYS A 177 14.26 13.28 2.40
N ASP A 178 13.05 13.43 2.94
CA ASP A 178 12.89 13.90 4.32
C ASP A 178 13.26 12.80 5.33
N THR A 179 14.33 13.04 6.08
CA THR A 179 14.87 12.08 7.06
C THR A 179 13.91 11.78 8.21
N LYS A 180 13.12 12.76 8.67
CA LYS A 180 12.16 12.58 9.77
C LYS A 180 11.04 11.66 9.33
N ILE A 181 10.53 11.84 8.12
CA ILE A 181 9.47 11.01 7.54
C ILE A 181 9.98 9.61 7.25
N ILE A 182 11.19 9.47 6.68
CA ILE A 182 11.77 8.13 6.46
C ILE A 182 11.90 7.38 7.79
N LYS A 183 12.34 8.04 8.88
CA LYS A 183 12.36 7.43 10.22
C LYS A 183 10.97 6.99 10.69
N PHE A 184 9.92 7.75 10.38
CA PHE A 184 8.55 7.34 10.69
C PHE A 184 8.14 6.09 9.94
N VAL A 185 8.46 6.00 8.65
CA VAL A 185 8.16 4.81 7.84
C VAL A 185 8.91 3.59 8.36
N ILE A 186 10.22 3.71 8.64
CA ILE A 186 11.02 2.61 9.22
C ILE A 186 10.42 2.13 10.55
N LYS A 187 10.05 3.05 11.44
CA LYS A 187 9.41 2.70 12.71
C LYS A 187 8.04 2.05 12.51
N ALA A 188 7.25 2.50 11.53
CA ALA A 188 5.93 1.93 11.25
C ALA A 188 6.03 0.47 10.79
N VAL A 189 7.04 0.12 9.98
CA VAL A 189 7.28 -1.29 9.58
C VAL A 189 7.49 -2.20 10.79
N HIS A 190 8.15 -1.72 11.84
CA HIS A 190 8.49 -2.55 12.98
C HIS A 190 7.44 -2.51 14.11
N TYR A 191 6.94 -1.32 14.46
CA TYR A 191 6.16 -1.09 15.68
C TYR A 191 4.66 -0.90 15.47
N ALA A 192 4.17 -0.79 14.22
CA ALA A 192 2.74 -0.64 14.01
C ALA A 192 1.99 -1.90 14.46
N LYS A 193 0.95 -1.70 15.28
CA LYS A 193 0.17 -2.80 15.88
C LYS A 193 -0.57 -3.61 14.81
N HIS A 194 -1.23 -2.91 13.90
CA HIS A 194 -1.97 -3.52 12.81
C HIS A 194 -1.02 -3.93 11.67
N TRP A 195 -1.19 -5.16 11.19
CA TRP A 195 -0.32 -5.72 10.14
C TRP A 195 -0.48 -5.00 8.79
N THR A 196 -1.68 -4.48 8.49
CA THR A 196 -1.95 -3.67 7.30
C THR A 196 -1.10 -2.41 7.28
N ALA A 197 -0.95 -1.74 8.43
CA ALA A 197 -0.09 -0.56 8.57
C ALA A 197 1.40 -0.90 8.33
N ARG A 198 1.86 -2.08 8.78
CA ARG A 198 3.23 -2.56 8.51
C ARG A 198 3.45 -2.83 7.02
N ILE A 199 2.47 -3.41 6.33
CA ILE A 199 2.53 -3.61 4.87
C ILE A 199 2.55 -2.27 4.14
N SER A 200 1.67 -1.33 4.48
CA SER A 200 1.67 0.01 3.89
C SER A 200 3.02 0.69 4.09
N ALA A 201 3.60 0.61 5.30
CA ALA A 201 4.92 1.18 5.57
C ALA A 201 6.04 0.52 4.76
N ALA A 202 6.03 -0.81 4.57
CA ALA A 202 6.99 -1.50 3.72
C ALA A 202 6.89 -1.02 2.26
N LYS A 203 5.66 -0.96 1.72
CA LYS A 203 5.41 -0.42 0.37
C LYS A 203 5.86 1.03 0.22
N LEU A 204 5.72 1.85 1.26
CA LEU A 204 6.24 3.22 1.28
C LEU A 204 7.76 3.25 1.23
N LEU A 205 8.47 2.35 1.93
CA LEU A 205 9.93 2.22 1.81
C LEU A 205 10.34 1.85 0.38
N SER A 206 9.65 0.89 -0.24
CA SER A 206 9.85 0.55 -1.66
C SER A 206 9.67 1.79 -2.56
N HIS A 207 8.63 2.59 -2.31
CA HIS A 207 8.38 3.81 -3.07
C HIS A 207 9.47 4.87 -2.87
N ILE A 208 9.97 5.06 -1.63
CA ILE A 208 11.12 5.93 -1.32
C ILE A 208 12.37 5.42 -2.07
N GLY A 209 12.51 4.10 -2.19
CA GLY A 209 13.53 3.43 -2.97
C GLY A 209 14.95 3.74 -2.49
N ALA A 210 15.90 3.63 -3.40
CA ALA A 210 17.33 3.83 -3.15
C ALA A 210 17.71 5.24 -2.61
N ASN A 211 16.79 6.18 -2.46
CA ASN A 211 17.11 7.47 -1.83
C ASN A 211 17.56 7.30 -0.37
N ILE A 212 17.11 6.25 0.32
CA ILE A 212 17.61 5.92 1.66
C ILE A 212 19.13 5.64 1.66
N LEU A 213 19.70 5.17 0.54
CA LEU A 213 21.13 4.88 0.39
C LEU A 213 22.00 6.13 0.59
N SER A 214 21.48 7.31 0.24
CA SER A 214 22.20 8.58 0.40
C SER A 214 22.35 9.02 1.86
N ILE A 215 21.63 8.36 2.79
CA ILE A 215 21.60 8.71 4.21
C ILE A 215 22.05 7.47 5.00
N ASN A 216 23.37 7.28 5.10
CA ASN A 216 24.00 6.06 5.64
C ASN A 216 23.42 5.60 7.00
N SER A 217 23.10 6.51 7.92
CA SER A 217 22.53 6.14 9.21
C SER A 217 21.14 5.51 9.11
N LEU A 218 20.30 5.99 8.19
CA LEU A 218 18.97 5.43 7.96
C LEU A 218 19.02 4.12 7.18
N TYR A 219 20.01 3.98 6.31
CA TYR A 219 20.23 2.75 5.58
C TYR A 219 20.50 1.57 6.53
N ASP A 220 21.41 1.74 7.48
CA ASP A 220 21.76 0.70 8.44
C ASP A 220 20.59 0.36 9.37
N ASP A 221 19.87 1.38 9.86
CA ASP A 221 18.69 1.19 10.71
C ASP A 221 17.58 0.45 9.95
N ALA A 222 17.30 0.84 8.71
CA ALA A 222 16.32 0.18 7.85
C ALA A 222 16.73 -1.27 7.57
N TYR A 223 17.99 -1.50 7.19
CA TYR A 223 18.50 -2.85 6.92
C TYR A 223 18.32 -3.78 8.12
N ARG A 224 18.76 -3.34 9.31
CA ARG A 224 18.65 -4.13 10.55
C ARG A 224 17.18 -4.47 10.88
N LEU A 225 16.29 -3.48 10.81
CA LEU A 225 14.88 -3.66 11.14
C LEU A 225 14.15 -4.52 10.11
N LEU A 226 14.42 -4.32 8.81
CA LEU A 226 13.84 -5.12 7.74
C LEU A 226 14.32 -6.57 7.83
N LEU A 227 15.62 -6.80 8.05
CA LEU A 227 16.16 -8.16 8.15
C LEU A 227 15.61 -8.92 9.36
N ASP A 228 15.46 -8.27 10.52
CA ASP A 228 14.80 -8.89 11.67
C ASP A 228 13.35 -9.26 11.35
N ARG A 229 12.56 -8.30 10.86
CA ARG A 229 11.12 -8.49 10.58
C ARG A 229 10.83 -9.42 9.41
N LEU A 230 11.76 -9.58 8.47
CA LEU A 230 11.68 -10.53 7.36
C LEU A 230 11.43 -11.96 7.85
N SER A 231 11.92 -12.30 9.05
CA SER A 231 11.73 -13.63 9.66
C SER A 231 10.84 -13.61 10.91
N SER A 232 10.82 -12.50 11.66
CA SER A 232 10.17 -12.43 12.97
C SER A 232 8.72 -11.89 12.94
N ASP A 233 8.22 -11.36 11.81
CA ASP A 233 6.83 -10.90 11.77
C ASP A 233 5.83 -12.06 11.83
N PRO A 234 4.80 -12.02 12.70
CA PRO A 234 3.83 -13.11 12.79
C PRO A 234 3.04 -13.30 11.48
N ILE A 235 2.85 -12.24 10.70
CA ILE A 235 2.02 -12.26 9.49
C ILE A 235 2.90 -12.48 8.25
N ARG A 236 2.62 -13.53 7.49
CA ARG A 236 3.42 -13.92 6.31
C ARG A 236 3.38 -12.83 5.23
N GLU A 237 2.24 -12.20 5.03
CA GLU A 237 2.02 -11.12 4.08
C GLU A 237 2.90 -9.90 4.39
N VAL A 238 3.13 -9.62 5.67
CA VAL A 238 4.08 -8.56 6.10
C VAL A 238 5.50 -8.96 5.73
N ARG A 239 5.90 -10.21 6.01
CA ARG A 239 7.24 -10.71 5.65
C ARG A 239 7.50 -10.68 4.13
N LEU A 240 6.48 -10.99 3.33
CA LEU A 240 6.57 -10.88 1.86
C LEU A 240 6.77 -9.42 1.42
N ALA A 241 5.97 -8.49 1.93
CA ALA A 241 6.11 -7.07 1.62
C ALA A 241 7.50 -6.54 2.02
N ILE A 242 8.04 -6.97 3.15
CA ILE A 242 9.41 -6.65 3.57
C ILE A 242 10.45 -7.24 2.60
N GLY A 243 10.26 -8.48 2.14
CA GLY A 243 11.13 -9.12 1.15
C GLY A 243 11.15 -8.37 -0.19
N GLU A 244 10.02 -7.83 -0.61
CA GLU A 244 9.92 -6.92 -1.77
C GLU A 244 10.68 -5.61 -1.51
N SER A 245 10.47 -4.98 -0.35
CA SER A 245 11.20 -3.76 0.02
C SER A 245 12.71 -3.93 0.09
N ILE A 246 13.21 -5.06 0.59
CA ILE A 246 14.66 -5.35 0.60
C ILE A 246 15.22 -5.37 -0.83
N LYS A 247 14.46 -5.89 -1.82
CA LYS A 247 14.86 -5.89 -3.23
C LYS A 247 14.83 -4.47 -3.81
N ASP A 248 13.74 -3.74 -3.57
CA ASP A 248 13.56 -2.38 -4.09
C ASP A 248 14.58 -1.37 -3.52
N LEU A 249 15.03 -1.60 -2.28
CA LEU A 249 16.07 -0.82 -1.61
C LEU A 249 17.50 -1.25 -1.95
N GLN A 250 17.69 -2.20 -2.87
CA GLN A 250 18.99 -2.75 -3.26
C GLN A 250 19.77 -3.39 -2.09
N MET A 251 19.06 -3.89 -1.08
CA MET A 251 19.64 -4.54 0.10
C MET A 251 19.79 -6.07 -0.06
N PHE A 252 19.37 -6.62 -1.21
CA PHE A 252 19.27 -8.06 -1.43
C PHE A 252 20.60 -8.80 -1.21
N ASP A 253 21.71 -8.34 -1.81
CA ASP A 253 22.98 -9.06 -1.73
C ASP A 253 23.55 -9.08 -0.31
N MET A 254 23.38 -7.98 0.42
CA MET A 254 23.76 -7.86 1.83
C MET A 254 22.91 -8.80 2.69
N ALA A 255 21.58 -8.74 2.55
CA ALA A 255 20.65 -9.62 3.24
C ALA A 255 20.95 -11.10 2.95
N PHE A 256 21.11 -11.44 1.68
CA PHE A 256 21.41 -12.80 1.24
C PHE A 256 22.71 -13.31 1.85
N SER A 257 23.76 -12.50 1.88
CA SER A 257 25.05 -12.88 2.48
C SER A 257 24.93 -13.13 3.99
N SER A 258 24.21 -12.27 4.71
CA SER A 258 23.95 -12.47 6.15
C SER A 258 23.12 -13.72 6.41
N ILE A 259 22.08 -13.96 5.60
CA ILE A 259 21.20 -15.12 5.72
C ILE A 259 21.96 -16.43 5.46
N ILE A 260 22.77 -16.50 4.40
CA ILE A 260 23.55 -17.72 4.09
C ILE A 260 24.55 -18.03 5.21
N LYS A 261 25.21 -17.01 5.77
CA LYS A 261 26.12 -17.20 6.91
C LYS A 261 25.39 -17.78 8.14
N ASN A 262 24.16 -17.33 8.38
CA ASN A 262 23.38 -17.76 9.54
C ASN A 262 22.74 -19.16 9.41
N LEU A 263 22.78 -19.79 8.23
CA LEU A 263 22.36 -21.20 8.07
C LEU A 263 23.26 -22.17 8.83
N GLU A 264 24.52 -21.80 9.07
CA GLU A 264 25.50 -22.61 9.81
C GLU A 264 25.66 -22.14 11.27
N HIS A 265 24.76 -21.29 11.75
CA HIS A 265 24.82 -20.75 13.11
C HIS A 265 24.59 -21.85 14.16
N THR A 266 25.26 -21.77 15.30
CA THR A 266 25.17 -22.78 16.37
C THR A 266 23.78 -22.83 17.01
N ASP A 267 23.17 -21.67 17.21
CA ASP A 267 21.81 -21.50 17.70
C ASP A 267 20.77 -21.79 16.60
N GLU A 268 19.80 -22.65 16.93
CA GLU A 268 18.73 -23.09 16.03
C GLU A 268 17.79 -21.97 15.59
N GLU A 269 17.58 -20.94 16.41
CA GLU A 269 16.69 -19.82 16.09
C GLU A 269 17.25 -19.02 14.90
N PHE A 270 18.56 -18.79 14.87
CA PHE A 270 19.21 -18.11 13.74
C PHE A 270 19.13 -18.94 12.46
N ARG A 271 19.30 -20.26 12.55
CA ARG A 271 19.15 -21.16 11.39
C ARG A 271 17.71 -21.14 10.87
N ALA A 272 16.71 -21.29 11.74
CA ALA A 272 15.30 -21.27 11.37
C ALA A 272 14.88 -19.93 10.74
N ARG A 273 15.27 -18.80 11.34
CA ARG A 273 15.02 -17.46 10.77
C ARG A 273 15.64 -17.27 9.39
N SER A 274 16.81 -17.83 9.16
CA SER A 274 17.50 -17.77 7.86
C SER A 274 16.74 -18.56 6.80
N VAL A 275 16.21 -19.73 7.14
CA VAL A 275 15.37 -20.54 6.28
C VAL A 275 14.08 -19.79 5.91
N ILE A 276 13.40 -19.18 6.89
CA ILE A 276 12.20 -18.34 6.64
C ILE A 276 12.55 -17.18 5.70
N SER A 277 13.67 -16.50 5.95
CA SER A 277 14.10 -15.36 5.13
C SER A 277 14.40 -15.76 3.68
N ILE A 278 14.97 -16.95 3.45
CA ILE A 278 15.18 -17.53 2.11
C ILE A 278 13.85 -17.69 1.36
N GLU A 279 12.81 -18.16 2.05
CA GLU A 279 11.46 -18.25 1.49
C GLU A 279 10.93 -16.88 1.08
N MET A 280 10.98 -15.91 2.00
CA MET A 280 10.39 -14.57 1.80
C MET A 280 11.12 -13.77 0.71
N LEU A 281 12.43 -13.97 0.55
CA LEU A 281 13.20 -13.41 -0.56
C LEU A 281 13.01 -14.17 -1.88
N GLY A 282 12.40 -15.37 -1.85
CA GLY A 282 12.13 -16.18 -3.04
C GLY A 282 13.39 -16.79 -3.65
N VAL A 283 14.40 -17.14 -2.84
CA VAL A 283 15.68 -17.61 -3.36
C VAL A 283 15.61 -19.08 -3.79
N ARG A 284 15.72 -19.32 -5.10
CA ARG A 284 15.64 -20.67 -5.71
C ARG A 284 16.96 -21.19 -6.30
N LYS A 285 18.10 -20.63 -5.87
CA LYS A 285 19.43 -21.03 -6.37
C LYS A 285 19.70 -22.51 -6.01
N LYS A 286 20.19 -23.31 -6.98
CA LYS A 286 20.43 -24.77 -6.82
C LYS A 286 21.25 -25.11 -5.56
N LYS A 287 22.30 -24.35 -5.27
CA LYS A 287 23.14 -24.54 -4.07
C LYS A 287 22.36 -24.30 -2.78
N VAL A 288 21.50 -23.28 -2.74
CA VAL A 288 20.65 -23.00 -1.57
C VAL A 288 19.65 -24.12 -1.34
N ILE A 289 19.00 -24.60 -2.42
CA ILE A 289 18.09 -25.74 -2.31
C ILE A 289 18.82 -27.00 -1.83
N GLN A 290 20.04 -27.26 -2.30
CA GLN A 290 20.82 -28.39 -1.80
C GLN A 290 21.15 -28.24 -0.32
N ASN A 291 21.64 -27.07 0.12
CA ASN A 291 21.90 -26.83 1.54
C ASN A 291 20.66 -27.01 2.40
N LEU A 292 19.48 -26.57 1.93
CA LEU A 292 18.22 -26.79 2.63
C LEU A 292 17.87 -28.28 2.70
N ILE A 293 18.09 -29.07 1.65
CA ILE A 293 17.90 -30.53 1.69
C ILE A 293 18.85 -31.16 2.73
N ASP A 294 20.12 -30.74 2.74
CA ASP A 294 21.09 -31.27 3.70
C ASP A 294 20.69 -30.91 5.14
N MET A 295 20.21 -29.69 5.41
CA MET A 295 19.65 -29.29 6.71
C MET A 295 18.40 -30.10 7.08
N LEU A 296 17.52 -30.39 6.11
CA LEU A 296 16.33 -31.20 6.34
C LEU A 296 16.68 -32.61 6.83
N GLU A 297 17.78 -33.18 6.34
CA GLU A 297 18.22 -34.53 6.68
C GLU A 297 19.13 -34.57 7.91
N LEU A 298 19.96 -33.56 8.12
CA LEU A 298 21.09 -33.60 9.05
C LEU A 298 21.03 -32.59 10.20
N ASP A 299 20.17 -31.57 10.16
CA ASP A 299 20.10 -30.58 11.25
C ASP A 299 19.63 -31.26 12.54
N SER A 300 20.29 -30.97 13.66
CA SER A 300 19.97 -31.57 14.96
C SER A 300 18.59 -31.13 15.49
N SER A 301 18.15 -29.92 15.13
CA SER A 301 16.89 -29.34 15.61
C SER A 301 15.70 -29.78 14.77
N GLU A 302 14.70 -30.37 15.43
CA GLU A 302 13.41 -30.68 14.79
C GLU A 302 12.67 -29.42 14.32
N PHE A 303 12.81 -28.32 15.06
CA PHE A 303 12.23 -27.03 14.71
C PHE A 303 12.82 -26.51 13.40
N VAL A 304 14.13 -26.57 13.23
CA VAL A 304 14.80 -26.19 11.97
C VAL A 304 14.37 -27.12 10.83
N ARG A 305 14.44 -28.44 11.01
CA ARG A 305 14.01 -29.40 9.96
C ARG A 305 12.57 -29.18 9.51
N THR A 306 11.66 -28.91 10.44
CA THR A 306 10.26 -28.61 10.15
C THR A 306 10.08 -27.31 9.37
N THR A 307 10.86 -26.29 9.71
CA THR A 307 10.87 -25.00 9.01
C THR A 307 11.38 -25.17 7.58
N VAL A 308 12.48 -25.90 7.40
CA VAL A 308 13.06 -26.26 6.10
C VAL A 308 12.07 -27.03 5.24
N LEU A 309 11.37 -28.03 5.79
CA LEU A 309 10.36 -28.79 5.07
C LEU A 309 9.27 -27.88 4.49
N LYS A 310 8.71 -26.98 5.31
CA LYS A 310 7.70 -26.00 4.86
C LYS A 310 8.26 -25.09 3.76
N THR A 311 9.46 -24.53 3.97
CA THR A 311 10.09 -23.62 3.01
C THR A 311 10.41 -24.30 1.68
N LEU A 312 10.91 -25.54 1.68
CA LEU A 312 11.14 -26.31 0.46
C LEU A 312 9.83 -26.60 -0.30
N GLY A 313 8.76 -26.92 0.42
CA GLY A 313 7.43 -27.09 -0.15
C GLY A 313 6.91 -25.82 -0.84
N ASN A 314 7.19 -24.64 -0.28
CA ASN A 314 6.77 -23.37 -0.86
C ASN A 314 7.69 -22.90 -2.01
N LEU A 315 9.00 -23.08 -1.88
CA LEU A 315 9.97 -22.57 -2.85
C LEU A 315 10.13 -23.47 -4.07
N ALA A 316 10.09 -24.78 -3.89
CA ALA A 316 10.49 -25.74 -4.90
C ALA A 316 9.66 -27.04 -4.85
N PRO A 317 8.31 -26.97 -4.87
CA PRO A 317 7.44 -28.14 -4.71
C PRO A 317 7.67 -29.21 -5.79
N ASN A 318 8.06 -28.78 -7.00
CA ASN A 318 8.27 -29.66 -8.16
C ASN A 318 9.74 -30.06 -8.36
N ASN A 319 10.64 -29.75 -7.42
CA ASN A 319 12.04 -30.12 -7.56
C ASN A 319 12.23 -31.62 -7.25
N PRO A 320 12.79 -32.42 -8.18
CA PRO A 320 12.92 -33.87 -7.97
C PRO A 320 13.70 -34.26 -6.71
N LYS A 321 14.72 -33.49 -6.34
CA LYS A 321 15.51 -33.75 -5.13
C LYS A 321 14.72 -33.46 -3.86
N VAL A 322 13.88 -32.42 -3.88
CA VAL A 322 12.99 -32.08 -2.75
C VAL A 322 11.94 -33.18 -2.57
N ILE A 323 11.33 -33.63 -3.66
CA ILE A 323 10.36 -34.74 -3.65
C ILE A 323 11.02 -36.01 -3.10
N GLN A 324 12.25 -36.33 -3.53
CA GLN A 324 12.98 -37.48 -3.03
C GLN A 324 13.26 -37.37 -1.52
N ALA A 325 13.72 -36.21 -1.05
CA ALA A 325 13.95 -35.96 0.38
C ALA A 325 12.66 -36.12 1.21
N PHE A 326 11.54 -35.59 0.73
CA PHE A 326 10.23 -35.74 1.38
C PHE A 326 9.77 -37.21 1.44
N ASN A 327 9.94 -37.97 0.35
CA ASN A 327 9.62 -39.39 0.33
C ASN A 327 10.47 -40.21 1.31
N ASN A 328 11.76 -39.85 1.45
CA ASN A 328 12.65 -40.50 2.41
C ASN A 328 12.22 -40.20 3.85
N LEU A 329 11.84 -38.96 4.15
CA LEU A 329 11.31 -38.55 5.46
C LEU A 329 9.98 -39.23 5.80
N GLU A 330 9.07 -39.38 4.83
CA GLU A 330 7.79 -40.04 5.07
C GLU A 330 7.98 -41.51 5.48
N LYS A 331 8.98 -42.17 4.89
CA LYS A 331 9.34 -43.55 5.22
C LYS A 331 10.00 -43.68 6.59
N SER A 332 10.77 -42.67 7.01
CA SER A 332 11.52 -42.70 8.27
C SER A 332 10.77 -42.12 9.47
N SER A 333 9.69 -41.35 9.29
CA SER A 333 8.99 -40.66 10.38
C SER A 333 7.47 -40.56 10.21
N LYS A 334 6.74 -41.05 11.23
CA LYS A 334 5.28 -40.95 11.31
C LYS A 334 4.78 -39.50 11.47
N ILE A 335 5.56 -38.61 12.08
CA ILE A 335 5.18 -37.21 12.31
C ILE A 335 5.15 -36.44 10.98
N TYR A 336 6.21 -36.58 10.16
CA TYR A 336 6.27 -35.93 8.85
C TYR A 336 5.20 -36.46 7.88
N LYS A 337 4.83 -37.74 7.99
CA LYS A 337 3.71 -38.33 7.26
C LYS A 337 2.35 -37.66 7.54
N ILE A 338 2.12 -37.22 8.78
CA ILE A 338 0.90 -36.49 9.15
C ILE A 338 0.97 -35.06 8.62
N MET A 339 2.10 -34.38 8.78
CA MET A 339 2.28 -32.99 8.33
C MET A 339 2.13 -32.82 6.81
N MET A 340 2.71 -33.73 6.02
CA MET A 340 2.60 -33.69 4.55
C MET A 340 1.15 -33.84 4.08
N ARG A 341 0.36 -34.72 4.72
CA ARG A 341 -1.07 -34.92 4.42
C ARG A 341 -1.97 -33.75 4.81
N MET A 342 -1.55 -32.92 5.77
CA MET A 342 -2.30 -31.72 6.15
C MET A 342 -2.08 -30.57 5.16
N ASN A 343 -0.86 -30.45 4.60
CA ASN A 343 -0.56 -29.45 3.56
C ASN A 343 -1.29 -29.71 2.24
N GLU A 344 -1.55 -30.97 1.87
CA GLU A 344 -2.35 -31.31 0.68
C GLU A 344 -3.82 -30.87 0.77
N LYS A 345 -4.36 -30.68 1.99
CA LYS A 345 -5.75 -30.24 2.21
C LYS A 345 -5.92 -28.72 2.32
N SER A 346 -4.84 -27.97 2.13
CA SER A 346 -4.80 -26.51 2.30
C SER A 346 -4.85 -25.73 0.98
N TYR A 347 -5.10 -26.43 -0.14
CA TYR A 347 -5.23 -25.86 -1.49
C TYR A 347 -6.67 -25.83 -1.97
#